data_AF-A0A9W5VHL1-F1
#
_entry.id   AF-A0A9W5VHL1-F1
#
_cell.length_a   1.000
_cell.length_b   1.000
_cell.length_c   1.000
_cell.angle_alpha   90.00
_cell.angle_beta   90.00
_cell.angle_gamma   90.00
#
_symmetry.space_group_name_H-M   'P 1'
#
loop_
_entity.id
_entity.type
_entity.pdbx_description
1 polymer ?
#
loop_
_entity_poly.entity_id
_entity_poly.type
_entity_poly.pdbx_seq_one_letter_code
_entity_poly.pdbx_strand_id
1 'polypeptide(L)' 'MKFLVLKFDDILKMTSANERDILEGISRKIECEREKQGRNPQPKYYVVNQDEPYAEEVLNIIKKHEGEI' A
#
# COMPACT_ATOMS: atom_id res chain seq x y z
N MET A 1 -13.69 -4.81 -5.69
CA MET A 1 -12.62 -3.94 -5.15
C MET A 1 -11.28 -4.63 -5.42
N LYS A 2 -10.34 -4.02 -6.15
CA LYS A 2 -9.07 -4.69 -6.54
C LYS A 2 -7.91 -4.45 -5.55
N PHE A 3 -7.86 -3.30 -4.88
CA PHE A 3 -6.85 -2.94 -3.88
C PHE A 3 -7.47 -2.09 -2.76
N LEU A 4 -6.86 -2.11 -1.58
CA LEU A 4 -7.16 -1.24 -0.45
C LEU A 4 -5.86 -0.53 -0.06
N VAL A 5 -5.90 0.80 0.03
CA VAL A 5 -4.78 1.63 0.52
C VAL A 5 -5.31 2.42 1.71
N LEU A 6 -4.65 2.28 2.85
CA LEU A 6 -4.98 3.01 4.07
C LEU A 6 -3.77 3.84 4.47
N LYS A 7 -3.96 5.14 4.69
CA LYS A 7 -2.90 6.00 5.23
C LYS A 7 -2.69 5.64 6.69
N PHE A 8 -1.44 5.37 7.06
CA PHE A 8 -1.13 4.96 8.43
C PHE A 8 -1.50 6.04 9.46
N ASP A 9 -1.36 7.32 9.11
CA ASP A 9 -1.79 8.43 9.96
C ASP A 9 -3.28 8.39 10.29
N ASP A 10 -4.13 8.03 9.33
CA ASP A 10 -5.57 7.94 9.54
C ASP A 10 -5.91 6.73 10.42
N ILE A 11 -5.22 5.60 10.21
CA ILE A 11 -5.33 4.44 11.10
C ILE A 11 -4.98 4.86 12.54
N LEU A 12 -3.86 5.55 12.76
CA LEU A 12 -3.44 5.97 14.10
C LEU A 12 -4.41 6.94 14.76
N LYS A 13 -4.97 7.89 14.00
CA LYS A 13 -5.87 8.93 14.52
C LYS A 13 -7.30 8.45 14.75
N MET A 14 -7.79 7.54 13.91
CA MET A 14 -9.22 7.23 13.83
C MET A 14 -9.60 5.86 14.43
N THR A 15 -8.62 5.01 14.73
CA THR A 15 -8.89 3.67 15.28
C THR A 15 -8.45 3.54 16.73
N SER A 16 -9.05 2.60 17.45
CA SER A 16 -8.62 2.14 18.76
C SER A 16 -7.40 1.22 18.66
N ALA A 17 -6.72 0.98 19.79
CA ALA A 17 -5.61 0.02 19.85
C ALA A 17 -6.06 -1.40 19.42
N ASN A 18 -7.22 -1.83 19.90
CA ASN A 18 -7.77 -3.15 19.57
C ASN A 18 -8.04 -3.31 18.05
N GLU A 19 -8.55 -2.27 17.39
CA GLU A 19 -8.74 -2.32 15.93
C GLU A 19 -7.41 -2.39 15.17
N ARG A 20 -6.36 -1.71 15.67
CA ARG A 20 -5.01 -1.83 15.10
C ARG A 20 -4.42 -3.22 15.27
N ASP A 21 -4.60 -3.84 16.43
CA ASP A 21 -4.13 -5.21 16.68
C ASP A 21 -4.82 -6.22 15.75
N ILE A 22 -6.12 -6.02 15.50
CA ILE A 22 -6.88 -6.82 14.52
C ILE A 22 -6.32 -6.62 13.11
N LEU A 23 -6.08 -5.37 12.70
CA LEU A 23 -5.53 -5.05 11.38
C LEU A 23 -4.12 -5.63 11.20
N GLU A 24 -3.28 -5.59 12.23
CA GLU A 24 -1.96 -6.22 12.25
C GLU A 24 -2.08 -7.74 12.10
N GLY A 25 -2.99 -8.38 12.85
CA GLY A 25 -3.22 -9.82 12.77
C GLY A 25 -3.66 -10.29 11.37
N ILE A 26 -4.53 -9.52 10.71
CA ILE A 26 -4.95 -9.77 9.33
C ILE A 26 -3.76 -9.63 8.37
N SER A 27 -2.99 -8.54 8.50
CA SER A 27 -1.81 -8.27 7.67
C SER A 27 -0.77 -9.39 7.80
N ARG A 28 -0.43 -9.79 9.02
CA ARG A 28 0.52 -10.86 9.31
C ARG A 28 0.09 -12.19 8.69
N LYS A 29 -1.20 -12.54 8.78
CA LYS A 29 -1.71 -13.77 8.18
C LYS A 29 -1.47 -13.80 6.66
N ILE A 30 -1.69 -12.68 5.98
CA ILE A 30 -1.44 -12.56 4.53
C ILE A 30 0.05 -12.68 4.22
N GLU A 31 0.93 -12.05 5.01
CA GLU A 31 2.38 -12.15 4.86
C GLU A 31 2.85 -13.60 4.97
N CYS A 32 2.44 -14.32 6.02
CA CYS A 32 2.79 -15.73 6.20
C CYS A 32 2.32 -16.62 5.04
N GLU A 33 1.11 -16.39 4.51
CA GLU A 33 0.61 -17.17 3.38
C GLU A 33 1.35 -16.87 2.07
N ARG A 34 1.81 -15.63 1.87
CA ARG A 34 2.68 -15.27 0.73
C ARG A 34 4.02 -15.98 0.83
N GLU A 35 4.63 -15.99 2.00
CA GLU A 35 5.90 -16.67 2.24
C GLU A 35 5.79 -18.18 1.96
N LYS A 36 4.72 -18.84 2.41
CA LYS A 36 4.44 -20.26 2.10
C LYS A 36 4.31 -20.54 0.59
N GLN A 37 3.86 -19.56 -0.18
CA GLN A 37 3.74 -19.63 -1.64
C GLN A 37 5.04 -19.27 -2.37
N GLY A 38 6.15 -19.01 -1.65
CA GLY A 38 7.41 -18.57 -2.24
C GLY A 38 7.37 -17.14 -2.80
N ARG A 39 6.40 -16.33 -2.35
CA ARG A 39 6.23 -14.93 -2.77
C ARG A 39 6.84 -13.99 -1.75
N ASN A 40 7.22 -12.79 -2.17
CA ASN A 40 7.62 -11.75 -1.22
C ASN A 40 6.45 -11.44 -0.26
N PRO A 41 6.61 -11.61 1.07
CA PRO A 41 5.55 -11.31 2.04
C PRO A 41 5.21 -9.82 2.07
N GLN A 42 6.22 -8.96 1.90
CA GLN A 42 6.14 -7.50 1.97
C GLN A 42 6.61 -6.86 0.64
N PRO A 43 5.81 -6.95 -0.42
CA PRO A 43 6.08 -6.26 -1.68
C PRO A 43 6.10 -4.74 -1.46
N LYS A 44 7.09 -4.09 -2.06
CA LYS A 44 7.21 -2.63 -2.06
C LYS A 44 6.48 -2.08 -3.27
N TYR A 45 5.66 -1.05 -3.04
CA TYR A 45 4.92 -0.35 -4.08
C TYR A 45 5.19 1.15 -3.97
N TYR A 46 5.24 1.82 -5.12
CA TYR A 46 5.06 3.27 -5.16
C TYR A 46 3.56 3.55 -5.11
N VAL A 47 3.11 4.23 -4.05
CA VAL A 47 1.72 4.66 -3.87
C VAL A 47 1.69 6.17 -3.94
N VAL A 48 0.86 6.71 -4.83
CA VAL A 48 0.72 8.15 -5.06
C VAL A 48 -0.64 8.60 -4.56
N ASN A 49 -0.67 9.52 -3.59
CA ASN A 49 -1.91 10.19 -3.21
C ASN A 49 -2.26 11.21 -4.29
N GLN A 50 -3.38 11.03 -4.98
CA GLN A 50 -3.77 11.87 -6.11
C GLN A 50 -4.32 13.24 -5.69
N ASP A 51 -4.65 13.43 -4.42
CA ASP A 51 -5.10 14.71 -3.88
C ASP A 51 -3.93 15.69 -3.62
N GLU A 52 -2.68 15.22 -3.72
CA GLU A 52 -1.49 16.03 -3.48
C GLU A 52 -1.02 16.74 -4.75
N PRO A 53 -0.45 17.96 -4.64
CA PRO A 53 -0.07 18.77 -5.81
C PRO A 53 1.00 18.12 -6.70
N TYR A 54 1.77 17.16 -6.18
CA TYR A 54 2.80 16.43 -6.94
C TYR A 54 2.25 15.26 -7.76
N ALA A 55 0.97 14.89 -7.62
CA ALA A 55 0.44 13.67 -8.19
C ALA A 55 0.54 13.61 -9.73
N GLU A 56 0.28 14.73 -10.39
CA GLU A 56 0.34 14.83 -11.85
C GLU A 56 1.78 14.70 -12.37
N GLU A 57 2.74 15.30 -11.66
CA GLU A 57 4.16 15.19 -11.99
C GLU A 57 4.65 13.73 -11.90
N VAL A 58 4.29 13.02 -10.82
CA VAL A 58 4.64 11.60 -10.66
C VAL A 58 4.03 10.75 -11.78
N LEU A 59 2.78 11.00 -12.16
CA LEU A 59 2.14 10.30 -13.28
C LEU A 59 2.89 10.54 -14.60
N ASN A 60 3.32 11.79 -14.85
CA ASN A 60 4.05 12.14 -16.07
C ASN A 60 5.43 11.47 -16.12
N ILE A 61 6.13 11.36 -14.99
CA ILE A 61 7.39 10.62 -14.89
C ILE A 61 7.19 9.14 -15.26
N ILE A 62 6.15 8.50 -14.70
CA ILE A 62 5.83 7.10 -15.01
C ILE A 62 5.55 6.94 -16.51
N LYS A 63 4.66 7.76 -17.07
CA LYS A 63 4.32 7.70 -18.51
C LYS A 63 5.52 7.90 -19.43
N LYS A 64 6.40 8.84 -19.09
CA LYS A 64 7.61 9.15 -19.87
C LYS A 64 8.51 7.92 -20.02
N HIS A 65 8.68 7.15 -18.95
CA HIS A 65 9.55 5.97 -18.96
C HIS A 65 8.83 4.66 -19.29
N GLU A 66 7.50 4.56 -19.13
CA GLU A 66 6.72 3.41 -19.59
C GLU A 66 6.67 3.30 -21.13
N GLY A 67 6.75 4.42 -21.84
CA GLY A 67 6.73 4.46 -23.32
C GLY A 67 8.10 4.26 -23.99
N GLU A 68 9.18 4.20 -23.23
CA GLU A 68 10.53 3.88 -23.71
C GLU A 68 10.73 2.36 -23.63
N ILE A 69 10.11 1.61 -24.57
CA ILE A 69 10.36 0.18 -24.82
C ILE A 69 11.08 0.02 -26.16
#